data_AF-A0A915B8J1-F1
#
_entry.id   AF-A0A915B8J1-F1
#
_cell.length_a   1.000
_cell.length_b   1.000
_cell.length_c   1.000
_cell.angle_alpha   90.00
_cell.angle_beta   90.00
_cell.angle_gamma   90.00
#
_symmetry.space_group_name_H-M   'P 1'
#
loop_
_entity.id
_entity.type
_entity.pdbx_description
1 polymer ?
#
loop_
_entity_poly.entity_id
_entity_poly.type
_entity_poly.pdbx_seq_one_letter_code
_entity_poly.pdbx_strand_id
1 'polypeptide(L)'
;MRSFQMDEGFSGVVRISNVSDFIAPSQACILPLRKNDPTISESLVSIRGKGSVERADGTSTKVRVSLNDCLACNGCITSAETILIQEQSTPMLLQGLATCSVGVVTVSPQSVCSIAAKRGIEAQKTARLIARHFKRLGVRYVLDSSFGRYLTLALSYDEFVERRHEAPILTSACPGFVCYAEKTHGDLLVPHISRVRSPQAMM
;
A
#
# COMPACT_ATOMS: atom_id res chain seq x y z
N MET A 1 -22.75 -10.36 33.78
CA MET A 1 -22.27 -10.93 32.50
C MET A 1 -22.91 -10.16 31.36
N ARG A 2 -22.19 -9.19 30.78
CA ARG A 2 -22.58 -8.55 29.52
C ARG A 2 -21.57 -9.02 28.48
N SER A 3 -22.05 -9.75 27.48
CA SER A 3 -21.24 -10.22 26.35
C SER A 3 -20.63 -9.02 25.65
N PHE A 4 -19.30 -8.96 25.61
CA PHE A 4 -18.56 -8.12 24.69
C PHE A 4 -18.60 -8.82 23.34
N GLN A 5 -19.43 -8.33 22.43
CA GLN A 5 -19.43 -8.75 21.04
C GLN A 5 -18.27 -8.00 20.36
N MET A 6 -17.17 -8.71 20.10
CA MET A 6 -16.10 -8.18 19.25
C MET A 6 -16.60 -8.21 17.81
N ASP A 7 -16.77 -7.05 17.20
CA ASP A 7 -16.84 -6.92 15.75
C ASP A 7 -15.49 -7.32 15.15
N GLU A 8 -15.41 -8.51 14.56
CA GLU A 8 -14.22 -9.03 13.88
C GLU A 8 -14.00 -8.34 12.52
N GLY A 9 -13.53 -7.11 12.55
CA GLY A 9 -13.06 -6.42 11.35
C GLY A 9 -12.54 -5.03 11.68
N PHE A 10 -11.20 -4.86 11.65
CA PHE A 10 -10.60 -3.57 11.90
C PHE A 10 -10.04 -2.95 10.62
N SER A 11 -10.77 -1.93 10.14
CA SER A 11 -10.16 -0.65 9.83
C SER A 11 -11.02 0.42 10.47
N GLY A 12 -10.64 0.86 11.68
CA GLY A 12 -11.29 1.96 12.38
C GLY A 12 -10.98 3.36 11.80
N VAL A 13 -10.21 3.43 10.69
CA VAL A 13 -9.74 4.71 10.13
C VAL A 13 -10.67 5.22 9.02
N VAL A 14 -11.46 4.36 8.36
CA VAL A 14 -12.43 4.79 7.32
C VAL A 14 -13.69 3.93 7.40
N ARG A 15 -14.60 4.26 8.33
CA ARG A 15 -16.00 3.83 8.26
C ARG A 15 -16.87 5.06 8.07
N ILE A 16 -16.93 5.57 6.84
CA ILE A 16 -18.07 6.38 6.43
C ILE A 16 -19.20 5.39 6.19
N SER A 17 -20.17 5.42 7.08
CA SER A 17 -21.40 4.64 7.06
C SER A 17 -22.05 4.62 5.68
N ASN A 18 -22.23 3.42 5.12
CA ASN A 18 -23.19 3.09 4.06
C ASN A 18 -23.18 3.96 2.78
N VAL A 19 -22.00 4.37 2.29
CA VAL A 19 -21.86 4.90 0.92
C VAL A 19 -20.95 3.97 0.13
N SER A 20 -21.55 2.92 -0.44
CA SER A 20 -20.86 2.06 -1.41
C SER A 20 -20.79 2.76 -2.76
N ASP A 21 -19.94 3.80 -2.88
CA ASP A 21 -19.55 4.42 -4.16
C ASP A 21 -18.55 3.54 -4.94
N PHE A 22 -18.78 2.23 -4.91
CA PHE A 22 -18.00 1.26 -5.63
C PHE A 22 -18.41 1.31 -7.10
N ILE A 23 -17.60 1.97 -7.92
CA ILE A 23 -17.68 1.81 -9.37
C ILE A 23 -17.08 0.43 -9.66
N ALA A 24 -17.91 -0.55 -10.02
CA ALA A 24 -17.44 -1.85 -10.47
C ALA A 24 -16.33 -1.63 -11.50
N PRO A 25 -15.12 -2.20 -11.31
CA PRO A 25 -14.03 -1.99 -12.25
C PRO A 25 -14.52 -2.44 -13.63
N SER A 26 -14.35 -1.59 -14.64
CA SER A 26 -14.50 -2.04 -16.00
C SER A 26 -13.50 -3.18 -16.18
N GLN A 27 -13.98 -4.35 -16.63
CA GLN A 27 -13.18 -5.55 -16.92
C GLN A 27 -12.04 -5.29 -17.93
N ALA A 28 -11.93 -4.06 -18.46
CA ALA A 28 -10.94 -3.61 -19.43
C ALA A 28 -9.50 -3.54 -18.89
N CYS A 29 -9.26 -3.49 -17.58
CA CYS A 29 -7.90 -3.40 -17.01
C CYS A 29 -7.30 -4.76 -16.57
N ILE A 30 -8.07 -5.84 -16.62
CA ILE A 30 -7.54 -7.18 -16.37
C ILE A 30 -7.03 -7.68 -17.72
N LEU A 31 -5.72 -7.71 -17.92
CA LEU A 31 -5.13 -8.41 -19.06
C LEU A 31 -5.44 -9.90 -18.86
N PRO A 32 -6.41 -10.50 -19.56
CA PRO A 32 -6.70 -11.90 -19.35
C PRO A 32 -5.45 -12.64 -19.81
N LEU A 33 -4.82 -13.40 -18.92
CA LEU A 33 -3.81 -14.37 -19.33
C LEU A 33 -4.53 -15.45 -20.13
N ARG A 34 -4.71 -15.17 -21.43
CA ARG A 34 -5.18 -16.01 -22.54
C ARG A 34 -6.19 -17.10 -22.17
N LYS A 35 -7.40 -16.96 -22.70
CA LYS A 35 -8.10 -18.11 -23.28
C LYS A 35 -8.28 -17.85 -24.77
N ASN A 36 -7.75 -18.74 -25.59
CA ASN A 36 -8.04 -18.80 -27.01
C ASN A 36 -9.49 -19.25 -27.16
N ASP A 37 -10.43 -18.31 -27.16
CA ASP A 37 -11.76 -18.54 -27.72
C ASP A 37 -11.93 -17.62 -28.94
N PRO A 38 -12.27 -18.17 -30.12
CA PRO A 38 -12.16 -17.45 -31.40
C PRO A 38 -13.35 -16.52 -31.70
N THR A 39 -14.17 -16.16 -30.72
CA THR A 39 -15.40 -15.40 -30.96
C THR A 39 -15.67 -14.42 -29.84
N ILE A 40 -15.17 -13.18 -29.97
CA ILE A 40 -15.86 -11.92 -29.68
C ILE A 40 -15.13 -10.84 -30.48
N SER A 41 -15.82 -10.34 -31.50
CA SER A 41 -15.46 -9.16 -32.29
C SER A 41 -15.73 -7.88 -31.49
N GLU A 42 -14.90 -6.87 -31.74
CA GLU A 42 -14.92 -5.49 -31.20
C GLU A 42 -14.13 -5.23 -29.90
N SER A 43 -12.83 -5.52 -29.94
CA SER A 43 -11.85 -4.80 -29.11
C SER A 43 -11.61 -3.41 -29.69
N LEU A 44 -12.02 -2.35 -28.97
CA LEU A 44 -11.68 -0.95 -29.26
C LEU A 44 -10.19 -0.61 -29.04
N VAL A 45 -9.37 -1.60 -28.63
CA VAL A 45 -7.94 -1.43 -28.42
C VAL A 45 -7.17 -2.31 -29.40
N SER A 46 -6.43 -1.66 -30.30
CA SER A 46 -5.48 -2.34 -31.19
C SER A 46 -4.29 -2.84 -30.37
N ILE A 47 -4.13 -4.16 -30.29
CA ILE A 47 -2.96 -4.80 -29.67
C ILE A 47 -1.80 -4.63 -30.66
N ARG A 48 -0.84 -3.76 -30.35
CA ARG A 48 0.44 -3.71 -31.09
C ARG A 48 1.15 -5.05 -30.92
N GLY A 49 1.37 -5.76 -32.03
CA GLY A 49 2.20 -6.96 -32.06
C GLY A 49 3.60 -6.65 -31.49
N LYS A 50 4.23 -7.65 -30.86
CA LYS A 50 5.60 -7.56 -30.33
C LYS A 50 6.59 -7.26 -31.48
N GLY A 51 6.70 -6.00 -31.85
CA GLY A 51 7.84 -5.46 -32.58
C GLY A 51 9.03 -5.35 -31.64
N SER A 52 10.21 -5.69 -32.14
CA SER A 52 11.50 -5.42 -31.50
C SER A 52 11.54 -3.98 -30.97
N VAL A 53 11.86 -3.83 -29.70
CA VAL A 53 11.98 -2.52 -29.04
C VAL A 53 13.15 -1.77 -29.68
N GLU A 54 12.85 -0.88 -30.62
CA GLU A 54 13.78 0.17 -31.00
C GLU A 54 13.94 1.10 -29.80
N ARG A 55 15.20 1.30 -29.39
CA ARG A 55 15.55 2.26 -28.34
C ARG A 55 15.20 3.65 -28.86
N ALA A 56 14.09 4.20 -28.38
CA ALA A 56 13.76 5.61 -28.58
C ALA A 56 14.78 6.45 -27.80
N ASP A 57 15.67 7.09 -28.54
CA ASP A 57 16.51 8.19 -28.09
C ASP A 57 15.61 9.43 -27.91
N GLY A 58 15.86 10.23 -26.87
CA GLY A 58 15.21 11.53 -26.68
C GLY A 58 14.14 11.62 -25.59
N THR A 59 14.53 12.22 -24.46
CA THR A 59 13.68 12.69 -23.34
C THR A 59 12.90 11.60 -22.62
N SER A 60 13.49 11.05 -21.55
CA SER A 60 12.78 10.34 -20.49
C SER A 60 11.70 11.25 -19.90
N THR A 61 10.50 11.22 -20.47
CA THR A 61 9.29 11.68 -19.78
C THR A 61 9.19 10.83 -18.53
N LYS A 62 9.42 11.45 -17.38
CA LYS A 62 9.29 10.78 -16.08
C LYS A 62 7.89 10.21 -16.01
N VAL A 63 7.75 8.89 -16.12
CA VAL A 63 6.50 8.20 -15.85
C VAL A 63 6.12 8.54 -14.41
N ARG A 64 5.10 9.38 -14.25
CA ARG A 64 4.55 9.71 -12.95
C ARG A 64 3.56 8.60 -12.61
N VAL A 65 4.01 7.65 -11.80
CA VAL A 65 3.12 6.68 -11.18
C VAL A 65 2.39 7.39 -10.06
N SER A 66 1.10 7.64 -10.27
CA SER A 66 0.17 8.13 -9.25
C SER A 66 -0.28 6.99 -8.35
N LEU A 67 -0.89 7.33 -7.20
CA LEU A 67 -1.54 6.33 -6.34
C LEU A 67 -2.66 5.60 -7.07
N ASN A 68 -3.34 6.27 -8.00
CA ASN A 68 -4.28 5.62 -8.91
C ASN A 68 -3.57 4.57 -9.78
N ASP A 69 -2.36 4.84 -10.29
CA ASP A 69 -1.65 3.84 -11.09
C ASP A 69 -1.17 2.61 -10.28
N CYS A 70 -1.06 2.75 -8.95
CA CYS A 70 -0.63 1.66 -8.06
C CYS A 70 -1.81 0.91 -7.40
N LEU A 71 -2.96 1.56 -7.26
CA LEU A 71 -4.11 1.05 -6.49
C LEU A 71 -5.44 1.02 -7.28
N ALA A 72 -5.50 1.61 -8.47
CA ALA A 72 -6.74 1.70 -9.27
C ALA A 72 -6.96 0.54 -10.24
N CYS A 73 -5.99 -0.35 -10.47
CA CYS A 73 -6.16 -1.43 -11.44
C CYS A 73 -7.27 -2.43 -11.08
N ASN A 74 -7.70 -2.48 -9.82
CA ASN A 74 -8.67 -3.48 -9.33
C ASN A 74 -9.92 -2.89 -8.66
N GLY A 75 -10.15 -1.58 -8.75
CA GLY A 75 -11.30 -0.94 -8.06
C GLY A 75 -11.26 -1.10 -6.54
N CYS A 76 -10.09 -1.38 -5.95
CA CYS A 76 -9.96 -1.66 -4.52
C CYS A 76 -10.16 -0.40 -3.66
N ILE A 77 -10.06 0.80 -4.22
CA ILE A 77 -10.15 2.06 -3.49
C ILE A 77 -11.34 2.86 -3.99
N THR A 78 -12.18 3.30 -3.06
CA THR A 78 -13.35 4.16 -3.30
C THR A 78 -12.91 5.60 -3.60
N SER A 79 -13.81 6.39 -4.20
CA SER A 79 -13.59 7.82 -4.42
C SER A 79 -13.27 8.56 -3.11
N ALA A 80 -13.95 8.19 -2.01
CA ALA A 80 -13.70 8.74 -0.68
C ALA A 80 -12.32 8.37 -0.11
N GLU A 81 -11.91 7.10 -0.22
CA GLU A 81 -10.57 6.66 0.21
C GLU A 81 -9.46 7.34 -0.62
N THR A 82 -9.70 7.61 -1.90
CA THR A 82 -8.77 8.35 -2.77
C THR A 82 -8.56 9.78 -2.28
N ILE A 83 -9.64 10.47 -1.91
CA ILE A 83 -9.59 11.83 -1.34
C ILE A 83 -8.78 11.83 -0.04
N LEU A 84 -9.06 10.90 0.87
CA LEU A 84 -8.35 10.81 2.17
C LEU A 84 -6.84 10.60 1.98
N ILE A 85 -6.44 9.80 0.99
CA ILE A 85 -5.02 9.61 0.67
C ILE A 85 -4.41 10.90 0.09
N GLN A 86 -5.16 11.65 -0.72
CA GLN A 86 -4.69 12.92 -1.28
C GLN A 86 -4.57 14.02 -0.22
N GLU A 87 -5.40 13.99 0.83
CA GLU A 87 -5.29 14.92 1.97
C GLU A 87 -4.00 14.73 2.77
N GLN A 88 -3.41 13.52 2.74
CA GLN A 88 -2.09 13.25 3.33
C GLN A 88 -0.99 13.95 2.54
N SER A 89 -0.78 15.21 2.87
CA SER A 89 0.05 16.14 2.11
C SER A 89 1.08 16.83 2.98
N THR A 90 2.14 17.35 2.35
CA THR A 90 3.19 18.13 3.04
C THR A 90 2.62 19.34 3.80
N PRO A 91 1.66 20.12 3.27
CA PRO A 91 1.04 21.21 4.03
C PRO A 91 0.35 20.75 5.32
N MET A 92 -0.39 19.64 5.26
CA MET A 92 -1.06 19.07 6.43
C MET A 92 -0.05 18.63 7.49
N LEU A 93 1.06 18.02 7.07
CA LEU A 93 2.16 17.66 7.99
C LEU A 93 2.74 18.91 8.67
N LEU A 94 3.04 19.97 7.93
CA LEU A 94 3.62 21.20 8.47
C LEU A 94 2.67 21.91 9.44
N GLN A 95 1.38 21.96 9.09
CA GLN A 95 0.35 22.50 9.97
C GLN A 95 0.21 21.69 11.26
N GLY A 96 0.22 20.36 11.17
CA GLY A 96 0.19 19.47 12.33
C GLY A 96 1.43 19.61 13.21
N LEU A 97 2.62 19.79 12.62
CA LEU A 97 3.85 20.01 13.38
C LEU A 97 3.85 21.34 14.14
N ALA A 98 3.22 22.37 13.59
CA ALA A 98 3.11 23.67 14.24
C ALA A 98 2.21 23.66 15.49
N THR A 99 1.24 22.74 15.56
CA THR A 99 0.26 22.67 16.66
C THR A 99 0.51 21.52 17.64
N CYS A 100 1.34 20.53 17.27
CA CYS A 100 1.61 19.37 18.12
C CYS A 100 2.57 19.70 19.28
N SER A 101 2.41 19.01 20.41
CA SER A 101 3.36 19.06 21.53
C SER A 101 4.61 18.20 21.27
N VAL A 102 4.45 17.08 20.58
CA VAL A 102 5.52 16.14 20.23
C VAL A 102 5.30 15.61 18.81
N GLY A 103 6.19 15.98 17.89
CA GLY A 103 6.22 15.41 16.54
C GLY A 103 7.04 14.12 16.48
N VAL A 104 6.46 13.06 15.91
CA VAL A 104 7.12 11.78 15.61
C VAL A 104 6.98 11.48 14.13
N VAL A 105 8.07 11.11 13.47
CA VAL A 105 8.07 10.66 12.07
C VAL A 105 8.71 9.29 11.97
N THR A 106 7.99 8.33 11.41
CA THR A 106 8.52 7.02 11.04
C THR A 106 8.96 7.03 9.58
N VAL A 107 10.19 6.58 9.30
CA VAL A 107 10.76 6.54 7.95
C VAL A 107 10.96 5.09 7.54
N SER A 108 10.48 4.73 6.34
CA SER A 108 10.68 3.38 5.81
C SER A 108 12.10 3.17 5.25
N PRO A 109 12.68 1.96 5.41
CA PRO A 109 13.94 1.62 4.77
C PRO A 109 13.90 1.80 3.25
N GLN A 110 12.76 1.50 2.62
CA GLN A 110 12.56 1.65 1.17
C GLN A 110 12.69 3.12 0.75
N SER A 111 12.14 4.05 1.54
CA SER A 111 12.29 5.49 1.30
C SER A 111 13.75 5.94 1.40
N VAL A 112 14.48 5.43 2.40
CA VAL A 112 15.92 5.70 2.58
C VAL A 112 16.71 5.18 1.37
N CYS A 113 16.52 3.91 0.99
CA CYS A 113 17.21 3.29 -0.13
C CYS A 113 16.89 3.98 -1.47
N SER A 114 15.62 4.35 -1.70
CA SER A 114 15.20 5.05 -2.92
C SER A 114 15.87 6.42 -3.05
N ILE A 115 15.90 7.20 -1.97
CA ILE A 115 16.58 8.50 -1.95
C ILE A 115 18.09 8.34 -2.08
N ALA A 116 18.68 7.32 -1.45
CA ALA A 116 20.10 7.01 -1.51
C ALA A 116 20.54 6.70 -2.94
N ALA A 117 19.81 5.81 -3.62
CA ALA A 117 20.05 5.45 -5.02
C ALA A 117 19.93 6.66 -5.93
N LYS A 118 18.88 7.49 -5.77
CA LYS A 118 18.68 8.70 -6.56
C LYS A 118 19.79 9.74 -6.37
N ARG A 119 20.40 9.81 -5.18
CA ARG A 119 21.43 10.79 -4.84
C ARG A 119 22.85 10.27 -4.99
N GLY A 120 23.05 8.98 -5.30
CA GLY A 120 24.37 8.37 -5.41
C GLY A 120 25.16 8.41 -4.09
N ILE A 121 24.47 8.28 -2.96
CA ILE A 121 25.10 8.30 -1.62
C ILE A 121 24.69 7.08 -0.82
N GLU A 122 25.47 6.77 0.22
CA GLU A 122 25.20 5.63 1.10
C GLU A 122 23.86 5.78 1.86
N ALA A 123 23.20 4.64 2.12
CA ALA A 123 21.94 4.58 2.86
C ALA A 123 22.06 5.19 4.27
N GLN A 124 23.17 4.94 4.99
CA GLN A 124 23.40 5.49 6.33
C GLN A 124 23.48 7.03 6.31
N LYS A 125 24.20 7.59 5.33
CA LYS A 125 24.29 9.04 5.14
C LYS A 125 22.93 9.62 4.75
N THR A 126 22.16 8.91 3.93
CA THR A 126 20.80 9.30 3.53
C THR A 126 19.84 9.33 4.72
N ALA A 127 19.84 8.31 5.56
CA ALA A 127 19.02 8.27 6.78
C ALA A 127 19.31 9.45 7.70
N ARG A 128 20.59 9.79 7.91
CA ARG A 128 21.01 10.96 8.70
C ARG A 128 20.53 12.28 8.09
N LEU A 129 20.57 12.41 6.76
CA LEU A 129 20.08 13.59 6.05
C LEU A 129 18.56 13.75 6.19
N ILE A 130 17.81 12.66 6.04
CA ILE A 130 16.35 12.63 6.23
C ILE A 130 16.00 13.01 7.68
N ALA A 131 16.66 12.38 8.65
CA ALA A 131 16.43 12.68 10.06
C ALA A 131 16.76 14.14 10.40
N ARG A 132 17.87 14.68 9.88
CA ARG A 132 18.23 16.10 10.05
C ARG A 132 17.19 17.03 9.42
N HIS A 133 16.65 16.68 8.26
CA HIS A 133 15.62 17.46 7.60
C HIS A 133 14.36 17.57 8.47
N PHE A 134 13.81 16.44 8.94
CA PHE A 134 12.62 16.45 9.80
C PHE A 134 12.87 17.11 11.16
N LYS A 135 14.04 16.93 11.76
CA LYS A 135 14.40 17.63 13.02
C LYS A 135 14.42 19.15 12.85
N ARG A 136 14.87 19.66 11.70
CA ARG A 136 14.81 21.11 11.40
C ARG A 136 13.37 21.63 11.23
N LEU A 137 12.43 20.76 10.88
CA LEU A 137 11.00 21.08 10.77
C LEU A 137 10.27 21.02 12.12
N GLY A 138 10.96 20.73 13.23
CA GLY A 138 10.37 20.65 14.57
C GLY A 138 9.99 19.23 15.03
N VAL A 139 10.28 18.20 14.24
CA VAL A 139 10.05 16.79 14.66
C VAL A 139 11.02 16.41 15.78
N ARG A 140 10.51 15.89 16.89
CA ARG A 140 11.31 15.47 18.05
C ARG A 140 11.96 14.11 17.83
N TYR A 141 11.19 13.14 17.34
CA TYR A 141 11.65 11.77 17.12
C TYR A 141 11.52 11.36 15.65
N VAL A 142 12.61 10.86 15.08
CA VAL A 142 12.62 10.26 13.74
C VAL A 142 13.01 8.80 13.91
N LEU A 143 12.08 7.90 13.63
CA LEU A 143 12.18 6.47 13.89
C LEU A 143 12.30 5.69 12.59
N ASP A 144 13.05 4.59 12.61
CA ASP A 144 13.12 3.64 11.51
C ASP A 144 11.97 2.63 11.63
N SER A 145 11.15 2.48 10.59
CA SER A 145 10.04 1.51 10.61
C SER A 145 10.51 0.05 10.57
N SER A 146 11.81 -0.21 10.41
CA SER A 146 12.41 -1.54 10.56
C SER A 146 12.06 -2.20 11.88
N PHE A 147 11.89 -1.43 12.97
CA PHE A 147 11.47 -1.98 14.25
C PHE A 147 10.10 -2.70 14.13
N GLY A 148 9.10 -2.02 13.57
CA GLY A 148 7.80 -2.62 13.28
C GLY A 148 7.92 -3.81 12.32
N ARG A 149 8.86 -3.77 11.36
CA ARG A 149 9.10 -4.90 10.45
C ARG A 149 9.63 -6.14 11.18
N TYR A 150 10.56 -5.96 12.11
CA TYR A 150 11.10 -7.06 12.92
C TYR A 150 10.02 -7.66 13.80
N LEU A 151 9.20 -6.82 14.45
CA LEU A 151 8.09 -7.28 15.29
C LEU A 151 7.04 -8.04 14.47
N THR A 152 6.59 -7.47 13.35
CA THR A 152 5.66 -8.16 12.43
C THR A 152 6.25 -9.47 11.92
N LEU A 153 7.54 -9.51 11.56
CA LEU A 153 8.18 -10.74 11.10
C LEU A 153 8.18 -11.84 12.17
N ALA A 154 8.55 -11.51 13.41
CA ALA A 154 8.55 -12.46 14.51
C ALA A 154 7.15 -13.02 14.76
N LEU A 155 6.15 -12.15 14.88
CA LEU A 155 4.76 -12.56 15.11
C LEU A 155 4.19 -13.37 13.93
N SER A 156 4.51 -13.00 12.69
CA SER A 156 4.05 -13.73 11.50
C SER A 156 4.74 -15.10 11.40
N TYR A 157 5.97 -15.22 11.89
CA TYR A 157 6.65 -16.51 11.99
C TYR A 157 5.97 -17.42 13.02
N ASP A 158 5.64 -16.88 14.21
CA ASP A 158 4.95 -17.64 15.25
C ASP A 158 3.58 -18.13 14.75
N GLU A 159 2.79 -17.25 14.13
CA GLU A 159 1.52 -17.63 13.50
C GLU A 159 1.69 -18.70 12.41
N PHE A 160 2.76 -18.58 11.59
CA PHE A 160 3.07 -19.57 10.58
C PHE A 160 3.41 -20.92 11.19
N VAL A 161 4.23 -20.98 12.23
CA VAL A 161 4.59 -22.24 12.89
C VAL A 161 3.35 -22.95 13.44
N GLU A 162 2.41 -22.20 14.01
CA GLU A 162 1.16 -22.75 14.55
C GLU A 162 0.21 -23.27 13.46
N ARG A 163 0.02 -22.52 12.38
CA ARG A 163 -1.06 -22.77 11.40
C ARG A 163 -0.60 -23.39 10.07
N ARG A 164 0.71 -23.57 9.83
CA ARG A 164 1.27 -24.02 8.53
C ARG A 164 0.71 -25.34 7.99
N HIS A 165 0.14 -26.19 8.83
CA HIS A 165 -0.42 -27.49 8.44
C HIS A 165 -1.93 -27.45 8.18
N GLU A 166 -2.62 -26.38 8.58
CA GLU A 166 -4.08 -26.26 8.45
C GLU A 166 -4.46 -25.63 7.11
N ALA A 167 -3.79 -24.54 6.74
CA ALA A 167 -4.13 -23.76 5.57
C ALA A 167 -2.96 -22.82 5.17
N PRO A 168 -2.93 -22.36 3.90
CA PRO A 168 -2.02 -21.27 3.53
C PRO A 168 -2.34 -20.01 4.35
N ILE A 169 -1.28 -19.28 4.71
CA ILE A 169 -1.38 -17.98 5.39
C ILE A 169 -0.96 -16.90 4.40
N LEU A 170 -1.87 -15.99 4.14
CA LEU A 170 -1.69 -14.85 3.25
C LEU A 170 -1.21 -13.65 4.06
N THR A 171 -0.24 -12.91 3.53
CA THR A 171 0.28 -11.72 4.23
C THR A 171 -0.76 -10.61 4.31
N SER A 172 -0.81 -9.94 5.45
CA SER A 172 -1.66 -8.78 5.76
C SER A 172 -0.89 -7.45 5.72
N ALA A 173 0.40 -7.47 5.38
CA ALA A 173 1.26 -6.29 5.51
C ALA A 173 0.93 -5.18 4.48
N CYS A 174 0.33 -5.55 3.35
CA CYS A 174 -0.05 -4.62 2.29
C CYS A 174 -1.53 -4.23 2.41
N PRO A 175 -1.86 -2.96 2.73
CA PRO A 175 -3.26 -2.54 2.85
C PRO A 175 -4.05 -2.69 1.55
N GLY A 176 -3.40 -2.51 0.38
CA GLY A 176 -4.05 -2.71 -0.91
C GLY A 176 -4.45 -4.17 -1.16
N PHE A 177 -3.63 -5.13 -0.72
CA PHE A 177 -3.96 -6.56 -0.82
C PHE A 177 -5.09 -6.95 0.13
N VAL A 178 -5.05 -6.48 1.38
CA VAL A 178 -6.14 -6.73 2.35
C VAL A 178 -7.47 -6.20 1.79
N CYS A 179 -7.45 -4.98 1.26
CA CYS A 179 -8.64 -4.37 0.67
C CYS A 179 -9.16 -5.14 -0.56
N TYR A 180 -8.25 -5.60 -1.43
CA TYR A 180 -8.59 -6.48 -2.55
C TYR A 180 -9.24 -7.79 -2.07
N ALA A 181 -8.65 -8.44 -1.07
CA ALA A 181 -9.14 -9.70 -0.55
C ALA A 181 -10.55 -9.56 0.06
N GLU A 182 -10.77 -8.53 0.89
CA GLU A 182 -12.08 -8.24 1.48
C GLU A 182 -13.15 -7.93 0.43
N LYS A 183 -12.81 -7.12 -0.58
CA LYS A 183 -13.80 -6.61 -1.56
C LYS A 183 -14.07 -7.58 -2.72
N THR A 184 -13.08 -8.34 -3.17
CA THR A 184 -13.20 -9.18 -4.38
C THR A 184 -13.43 -10.66 -4.06
N HIS A 185 -12.79 -11.17 -3.00
CA HIS A 185 -12.78 -12.59 -2.68
C HIS A 185 -12.91 -12.83 -1.18
N GLY A 186 -13.87 -12.16 -0.53
CA GLY A 186 -14.06 -12.18 0.92
C GLY A 186 -14.07 -13.59 1.49
N ASP A 187 -14.98 -14.44 1.03
CA ASP A 187 -15.17 -15.80 1.53
C ASP A 187 -13.97 -16.72 1.29
N LEU A 188 -13.17 -16.45 0.25
CA LEU A 188 -12.04 -17.29 -0.15
C LEU A 188 -10.73 -16.85 0.50
N LEU A 189 -10.43 -15.55 0.51
CA LEU A 189 -9.12 -15.04 0.90
C LEU A 189 -9.07 -14.57 2.35
N VAL A 190 -10.11 -13.94 2.86
CA VAL A 190 -10.11 -13.34 4.21
C VAL A 190 -9.83 -14.37 5.32
N PRO A 191 -10.37 -15.61 5.29
CA PRO A 191 -10.05 -16.62 6.30
C PRO A 191 -8.57 -17.00 6.37
N HIS A 192 -7.84 -16.78 5.28
CA HIS A 192 -6.41 -17.12 5.16
C HIS A 192 -5.49 -15.92 5.44
N ILE A 193 -6.02 -14.71 5.65
CA ILE A 193 -5.18 -13.54 5.96
C ILE A 193 -4.57 -13.69 7.37
N SER A 194 -3.28 -13.36 7.46
CA SER A 194 -2.52 -13.30 8.71
C SER A 194 -3.18 -12.32 9.69
N ARG A 195 -3.31 -12.74 10.95
CA ARG A 195 -3.84 -11.89 12.03
C ARG A 195 -2.85 -10.80 12.46
N VAL A 196 -1.59 -10.95 12.09
CA VAL A 196 -0.53 -9.98 12.42
C VAL A 196 -0.74 -8.72 11.62
N ARG A 197 -0.65 -7.54 12.24
CA ARG A 197 -0.81 -6.26 11.55
C ARG A 197 0.45 -5.85 10.78
N SER A 198 0.26 -4.91 9.84
CA SER A 198 1.35 -4.35 9.06
C SER A 198 2.41 -3.65 9.94
N PRO A 199 3.67 -3.56 9.48
CA PRO A 199 4.73 -2.86 10.22
C PRO A 199 4.40 -1.43 10.61
N GLN A 200 3.63 -0.72 9.78
CA GLN A 200 3.21 0.66 10.06
C GLN A 200 2.14 0.71 11.17
N ALA A 201 1.27 -0.29 11.26
CA ALA A 201 0.26 -0.37 12.31
C ALA A 201 0.79 -0.91 13.65
N MET A 202 2.01 -1.48 13.64
CA MET A 202 2.72 -1.93 14.84
C MET A 202 3.67 -0.88 15.44
N MET A 203 3.92 0.21 14.72
CA MET A 203 4.75 1.35 15.14
C MET A 203 3.88 2.43 15.78
#